data_AF-A0A7C3EWL2-F1
#
_entry.id   AF-A0A7C3EWL2-F1
#
_cell.length_a   1.000
_cell.length_b   1.000
_cell.length_c   1.000
_cell.angle_alpha   90.00
_cell.angle_beta   90.00
_cell.angle_gamma   90.00
#
_symmetry.space_group_name_H-M   'P 1'
#
loop_
_entity.id
_entity.type
_entity.pdbx_description
1 polymer ?
#
loop_
_entity_poly.entity_id
_entity_poly.type
_entity_poly.pdbx_seq_one_letter_code
_entity_poly.pdbx_strand_id
1 'polypeptide(L)'
;MNIQNQNRVYFSKERGNLKADDLTYIQKESWQWFLSEAIASELKEISPIEDFTGKNWELYLENPVLGEPTITSKKALEKGLTYSVPL
;
A
#
# COMPACT_ATOMS: atom_id res chain seq x y z
N MET A 1 -12.79 14.45 18.77
CA MET A 1 -13.95 15.03 18.05
C MET A 1 -15.13 15.06 19.01
N ASN A 2 -15.70 16.25 19.21
CA ASN A 2 -16.93 16.46 20.00
C ASN A 2 -18.09 15.73 19.33
N ILE A 3 -18.64 14.71 19.99
CA ILE A 3 -19.90 14.08 19.58
C ILE A 3 -21.00 14.80 20.36
N GLN A 4 -21.53 15.89 19.82
CA GLN A 4 -22.77 16.47 20.32
C GLN A 4 -23.97 15.62 19.86
N ASN A 5 -24.70 15.12 20.85
CA ASN A 5 -26.14 14.86 20.88
C ASN A 5 -26.76 14.05 19.72
N GLN A 6 -26.63 12.73 19.79
CA GLN A 6 -27.55 11.81 19.13
C GLN A 6 -28.32 11.08 20.23
N ASN A 7 -29.64 11.29 20.31
CA ASN A 7 -30.55 10.62 21.24
C ASN A 7 -30.77 9.15 20.81
N ARG A 8 -29.69 8.38 20.64
CA ARG A 8 -29.74 6.99 20.19
C ARG A 8 -30.00 6.09 21.38
N VAL A 9 -31.22 5.56 21.46
CA VAL A 9 -31.62 4.57 22.46
C VAL A 9 -31.25 3.18 21.95
N TYR A 10 -30.55 2.41 22.79
CA TYR A 10 -30.19 1.02 22.53
C TYR A 10 -30.99 0.12 23.49
N PHE A 11 -31.65 -0.92 22.95
CA PHE A 11 -32.45 -1.87 23.74
C PHE A 11 -31.70 -3.18 24.06
N SER A 12 -30.42 -3.29 23.70
CA SER A 12 -29.60 -4.48 23.98
C SER A 12 -29.19 -4.55 25.45
N LYS A 13 -29.31 -5.74 26.07
CA LYS A 13 -28.92 -5.97 27.47
C LYS A 13 -27.40 -5.95 27.67
N GLU A 14 -26.67 -6.40 26.66
CA GLU A 14 -25.21 -6.38 26.63
C GLU A 14 -24.75 -5.42 25.52
N ARG A 15 -23.78 -4.56 25.85
CA ARG A 15 -23.02 -3.81 24.84
C ARG A 15 -21.77 -4.65 24.57
N GLY A 16 -21.72 -5.30 23.41
CA GLY A 16 -20.52 -6.01 22.98
C GLY A 16 -19.33 -5.06 23.06
N ASN A 17 -18.30 -5.45 23.81
CA ASN A 17 -17.10 -4.64 24.04
C ASN A 17 -16.12 -4.71 22.84
N LEU A 18 -16.67 -4.84 21.64
CA LEU A 18 -15.92 -4.80 20.39
C LEU A 18 -15.57 -3.34 20.13
N LYS A 19 -14.28 -3.02 20.22
CA LYS A 19 -13.78 -1.78 19.66
C LYS A 19 -14.16 -1.75 18.18
N ALA A 20 -14.64 -0.61 17.71
CA ALA A 20 -14.77 -0.40 16.27
C ALA A 20 -13.35 -0.32 15.70
N ASP A 21 -12.86 -1.45 15.19
CA ASP A 21 -11.56 -1.51 14.53
C ASP A 21 -11.62 -0.71 13.21
N ASP A 22 -10.46 -0.23 12.75
CA ASP A 22 -10.37 0.43 11.45
C ASP A 22 -10.68 -0.58 10.34
N LEU A 23 -11.87 -0.47 9.75
CA LEU A 23 -12.33 -1.36 8.67
C LEU A 23 -11.47 -1.25 7.40
N THR A 24 -10.64 -0.20 7.28
CA THR A 24 -9.69 -0.01 6.18
C THR A 24 -8.30 -0.56 6.47
N TYR A 25 -8.06 -1.09 7.67
CA TYR A 25 -6.76 -1.57 8.15
C TYR A 25 -6.09 -2.51 7.15
N ILE A 26 -6.79 -3.56 6.74
CA ILE A 26 -6.21 -4.58 5.86
C ILE A 26 -5.77 -4.02 4.50
N GLN A 27 -6.47 -2.98 4.01
CA GLN A 27 -6.14 -2.33 2.74
C GLN A 27 -4.87 -1.50 2.87
N LYS A 28 -4.75 -0.73 3.96
CA LYS A 28 -3.59 0.13 4.22
C LYS A 28 -2.33 -0.70 4.51
N GLU A 29 -2.44 -1.67 5.40
CA GLU A 29 -1.29 -2.47 5.84
C GLU A 29 -0.77 -3.38 4.72
N SER A 30 -1.66 -4.04 3.98
CA SER A 30 -1.26 -4.88 2.85
C SER A 30 -0.53 -4.08 1.78
N TRP A 31 -1.04 -2.89 1.46
CA TRP A 31 -0.40 -2.00 0.49
C TRP A 31 0.93 -1.44 1.00
N GLN A 32 1.00 -1.04 2.26
CA GLN A 32 2.24 -0.55 2.87
C GLN A 32 3.32 -1.63 2.86
N TRP A 33 2.98 -2.86 3.25
CA TRP A 33 3.88 -4.01 3.20
C TRP A 33 4.38 -4.29 1.78
N PHE A 34 3.48 -4.25 0.79
CA PHE A 34 3.86 -4.46 -0.61
C PHE A 34 4.91 -3.43 -1.07
N LEU A 35 4.69 -2.15 -0.77
CA LEU A 35 5.61 -1.07 -1.15
C LEU A 35 6.95 -1.13 -0.43
N SER A 36 6.96 -1.51 0.86
CA SER A 36 8.19 -1.47 1.67
C SER A 36 9.04 -2.74 1.56
N GLU A 37 8.43 -3.90 1.33
CA GLU A 37 9.11 -5.19 1.42
C GLU A 37 8.96 -6.03 0.16
N ALA A 38 7.72 -6.20 -0.33
CA ALA A 38 7.46 -7.16 -1.39
C ALA A 38 8.20 -6.82 -2.69
N ILE A 39 8.18 -5.56 -3.14
CA ILE A 39 8.87 -5.15 -4.38
C ILE A 39 10.36 -5.53 -4.33
N ALA A 40 11.05 -5.23 -3.23
CA ALA A 40 12.47 -5.56 -3.08
C ALA A 40 12.70 -7.08 -3.00
N SER A 41 11.82 -7.81 -2.33
CA SER A 41 11.88 -9.27 -2.25
C SER A 41 11.75 -9.93 -3.61
N GLU A 42 10.76 -9.53 -4.41
CA GLU A 42 10.48 -10.09 -5.73
C GLU A 42 11.63 -9.80 -6.72
N LEU A 43 12.18 -8.58 -6.71
CA LEU A 43 13.34 -8.24 -7.56
C LEU A 43 14.60 -9.02 -7.19
N LYS A 44 14.76 -9.34 -5.89
CA LYS A 44 15.86 -10.18 -5.41
C LYS A 44 15.67 -11.64 -5.83
N GLU A 45 14.44 -12.14 -5.85
CA GLU A 45 14.14 -13.52 -6.27
C GLU A 45 14.53 -13.79 -7.72
N ILE A 46 14.33 -12.81 -8.61
CA ILE A 46 14.70 -12.93 -10.03
C ILE A 46 16.19 -12.65 -10.31
N SER A 47 16.97 -12.26 -9.29
CA SER A 47 18.39 -11.91 -9.43
C SER A 47 19.31 -13.06 -8.97
N PRO A 48 20.43 -13.33 -9.66
CA PRO A 48 20.88 -12.68 -10.89
C PRO A 48 20.11 -13.14 -12.14
N ILE A 49 20.05 -12.24 -13.12
CA ILE A 49 19.67 -12.58 -14.49
C ILE A 49 20.96 -12.87 -15.26
N GLU A 50 21.12 -14.11 -15.69
CA GLU A 50 22.32 -14.60 -16.40
C GLU A 50 22.17 -14.49 -17.93
N ASP A 51 23.29 -14.32 -18.63
CA ASP A 51 23.34 -14.39 -20.09
C ASP A 51 23.12 -15.81 -20.63
N PHE A 52 22.85 -15.95 -21.93
CA PHE A 52 22.60 -17.26 -22.53
C PHE A 52 23.77 -18.26 -22.41
N THR A 53 24.99 -17.77 -22.13
CA THR A 53 26.16 -18.62 -21.90
C THR A 53 26.38 -18.95 -20.41
N GLY A 54 25.73 -18.24 -19.49
CA GLY A 54 25.88 -18.38 -18.04
C GLY A 54 27.31 -18.10 -17.55
N LYS A 55 28.09 -17.30 -18.28
CA LYS A 55 29.55 -17.15 -18.03
C LYS A 55 30.08 -15.74 -18.17
N ASN A 56 29.41 -14.89 -18.95
CA ASN A 56 29.98 -13.61 -19.31
C ASN A 56 29.34 -12.45 -18.54
N TRP A 57 28.03 -12.52 -18.31
CA TRP A 57 27.29 -11.40 -17.74
C TRP A 57 26.22 -11.86 -16.76
N GLU A 58 26.16 -11.14 -15.64
CA GLU A 58 25.09 -11.22 -14.65
C GLU A 58 24.53 -9.81 -14.43
N LEU A 59 23.21 -9.70 -14.32
CA LEU A 59 22.52 -8.48 -13.93
C LEU A 59 21.82 -8.70 -12.60
N TYR A 60 22.07 -7.80 -11.65
CA TYR A 60 21.42 -7.75 -10.35
C TYR A 60 20.49 -6.54 -10.28
N LEU A 61 19.25 -6.75 -9.83
CA LEU A 61 18.30 -5.69 -9.57
C LEU A 61 18.24 -5.44 -8.06
N GLU A 62 18.82 -4.33 -7.62
CA GLU A 62 18.98 -4.02 -6.20
C GLU A 62 18.37 -2.66 -5.84
N ASN A 63 17.94 -2.53 -4.58
CA ASN A 63 17.54 -1.27 -3.95
C ASN A 63 16.49 -0.46 -4.74
N PRO A 64 15.29 -1.02 -5.01
CA PRO A 64 14.21 -0.27 -5.65
C PRO A 64 13.80 0.94 -4.79
N VAL A 65 13.58 2.09 -5.43
CA VAL A 65 13.19 3.34 -4.75
C VAL A 65 11.95 3.92 -5.40
N LEU A 66 10.89 4.05 -4.62
CA LEU A 66 9.70 4.79 -5.05
C LEU A 66 9.98 6.29 -4.98
N GLY A 67 9.72 6.99 -6.06
CA GLY A 67 9.77 8.45 -6.09
C GLY A 67 8.47 9.09 -5.62
N GLU A 68 8.36 10.41 -5.85
CA GLU A 68 7.22 11.19 -5.41
C GLU A 68 6.12 11.30 -6.48
N PRO A 69 4.85 11.41 -6.09
CA PRO A 69 3.75 11.60 -7.03
C PRO A 69 3.83 12.97 -7.70
N THR A 70 3.66 13.01 -9.03
CA THR A 70 3.77 14.25 -9.82
C THR A 70 2.55 15.17 -9.68
N ILE A 71 1.40 14.61 -9.27
CA ILE A 71 0.14 15.32 -9.07
C ILE A 71 -0.57 14.77 -7.83
N THR A 72 -1.47 15.56 -7.23
CA THR A 72 -2.30 15.08 -6.13
C THR A 72 -3.42 14.15 -6.63
N SER A 73 -3.92 13.28 -5.75
CA SER A 73 -5.05 12.39 -6.05
C SER A 73 -6.30 13.16 -6.51
N LYS A 74 -6.59 14.32 -5.91
CA LYS A 74 -7.69 15.20 -6.34
C LYS A 74 -7.51 15.69 -7.77
N LYS A 75 -6.31 16.15 -8.13
CA LYS A 75 -6.01 16.63 -9.49
C LYS A 75 -6.03 15.50 -10.52
N ALA A 76 -5.60 14.30 -10.13
CA ALA A 76 -5.70 13.11 -10.97
C ALA A 76 -7.18 12.80 -11.28
N LEU A 77 -8.03 12.79 -10.27
CA LEU A 77 -9.47 12.58 -10.42
C LEU A 77 -10.13 13.65 -11.31
N GLU A 78 -9.88 14.93 -11.05
CA GLU A 78 -10.43 16.06 -11.84
C GLU A 78 -10.06 16.00 -13.32
N LYS A 79 -8.85 15.49 -13.63
CA LYS A 79 -8.33 15.40 -14.99
C LYS A 79 -8.53 14.03 -15.66
N GLY A 80 -9.13 13.06 -14.97
CA GLY A 80 -9.26 11.69 -15.47
C GLY A 80 -7.92 10.99 -15.67
N LEU A 81 -6.93 11.30 -14.84
CA LEU A 81 -5.58 10.72 -14.86
C LEU A 81 -5.42 9.69 -13.74
N THR A 82 -4.40 8.83 -13.86
CA THR A 82 -3.98 7.90 -12.81
C THR A 82 -3.11 8.63 -11.78
N TYR A 83 -3.37 8.41 -10.49
CA TYR A 83 -2.48 8.82 -9.41
C TYR A 83 -1.43 7.72 -9.20
N SER A 84 -0.17 8.01 -9.54
CA SER A 84 0.95 7.08 -9.47
C SER A 84 2.24 7.75 -9.02
N VAL A 85 3.19 6.93 -8.62
CA VAL A 85 4.58 7.30 -8.33
C VAL A 85 5.52 6.57 -9.29
N PRO A 86 6.67 7.16 -9.65
CA PRO A 86 7.70 6.42 -10.36
C PRO A 86 8.35 5.38 -9.43
N LEU A 87 8.73 4.24 -10.00
CA LEU A 87 9.57 3.21 -9.38
C LEU A 87 10.95 3.23 -10.06
#